data_AF-A0A397B4A6-F1
#
_entry.id   AF-A0A397B4A6-F1
#
_cell.length_a   1.000
_cell.length_b   1.000
_cell.length_c   1.000
_cell.angle_alpha   90.00
_cell.angle_beta   90.00
_cell.angle_gamma   90.00
#
_symmetry.space_group_name_H-M   'P 1'
#
loop_
_entity.id
_entity.type
_entity.pdbx_description
1 polymer ?
#
loop_
_entity_poly.entity_id
_entity_poly.type
_entity_poly.pdbx_seq_one_letter_code
_entity_poly.pdbx_strand_id
1 'polypeptide(L)'
;MKSAWKILEQKYPGLICNGCAAHAVNLLIKDVCKLEVFANALERARDVTSFVKDRNALTKRFERIQETLLADGEISSKRALSSVVATRWYTHYNCIARVLENRKVLAQLANTALFHDLKVTPGSRVKKAVFVDAITDATFWSNLQSMEATLRPTCSIIGKFEGDTCSASERVWSIYDFILTKRRNRLSPAKVTKLVQLYMNADLSRGSLVSVMMGQESDAGESDDETKT
;
A
#
# COMPACT_ATOMS: atom_id res chain seq x y z
N MET A 1 -1.79 7.06 18.23
CA MET A 1 -3.13 6.58 18.67
C MET A 1 -3.11 5.72 19.93
N LYS A 2 -2.06 4.90 20.21
CA LYS A 2 -2.00 4.03 21.40
C LYS A 2 -2.31 4.75 22.73
N SER A 3 -1.85 5.99 22.91
CA SER A 3 -2.11 6.77 24.13
C SER A 3 -3.58 7.17 24.28
N ALA A 4 -4.25 7.55 23.18
CA ALA A 4 -5.67 7.87 23.18
C ALA A 4 -6.54 6.64 23.46
N TRP A 5 -6.15 5.47 22.92
CA TRP A 5 -6.83 4.21 23.21
C TRP A 5 -6.78 3.86 24.69
N LYS A 6 -5.62 4.00 25.34
CA LYS A 6 -5.51 3.76 26.80
C LYS A 6 -6.50 4.61 27.60
N ILE A 7 -6.66 5.89 27.24
CA ILE A 7 -7.62 6.79 27.89
C ILE A 7 -9.05 6.32 27.65
N LEU A 8 -9.38 5.94 26.42
CA LEU A 8 -10.71 5.49 26.04
C LEU A 8 -11.08 4.14 26.66
N GLU A 9 -10.15 3.17 26.68
CA GLU A 9 -10.33 1.86 27.31
C GLU A 9 -10.47 1.97 28.84
N GLN A 10 -9.79 2.93 29.47
CA GLN A 10 -9.98 3.24 30.90
C GLN A 10 -11.36 3.85 31.17
N LYS A 11 -11.83 4.75 30.31
CA LYS A 11 -13.12 5.42 30.46
C LYS A 11 -14.31 4.52 30.09
N TYR A 12 -14.12 3.60 29.14
CA TYR A 12 -15.13 2.71 28.61
C TYR A 12 -14.60 1.27 28.60
N PRO A 13 -14.76 0.49 29.70
CA PRO A 13 -14.15 -0.84 29.85
C PRO A 13 -14.61 -1.89 28.83
N GLY A 14 -15.73 -1.65 28.14
CA GLY A 14 -16.24 -2.50 27.05
C GLY A 14 -15.79 -2.07 25.64
N LEU A 15 -15.12 -0.92 25.52
CA LEU A 15 -14.59 -0.45 24.24
C LEU A 15 -13.25 -1.15 23.96
N ILE A 16 -13.16 -1.82 22.82
CA ILE A 16 -11.95 -2.50 22.39
C ILE A 16 -11.36 -1.74 21.21
N CYS A 17 -10.13 -1.25 21.36
CA CYS A 17 -9.43 -0.54 20.29
C CYS A 17 -8.53 -1.52 19.51
N ASN A 18 -9.11 -2.26 18.56
CA ASN A 18 -8.31 -3.04 17.61
C ASN A 18 -7.59 -2.09 16.63
N GLY A 19 -6.28 -2.26 16.48
CA GLY A 19 -5.49 -1.36 15.64
C GLY A 19 -5.92 -1.37 14.17
N CYS A 20 -5.50 -0.33 13.43
CA CYS A 20 -5.82 -0.22 12.01
C CYS A 20 -4.96 -1.21 11.18
N ALA A 21 -5.61 -2.17 10.51
CA ALA A 21 -4.93 -3.10 9.62
C ALA A 21 -4.17 -2.38 8.49
N ALA A 22 -4.77 -1.33 7.90
CA ALA A 22 -4.10 -0.50 6.91
C ALA A 22 -2.81 0.16 7.46
N HIS A 23 -2.77 0.49 8.75
CA HIS A 23 -1.55 1.01 9.38
C HIS A 23 -0.44 -0.06 9.46
N ALA A 24 -0.78 -1.30 9.81
CA ALA A 24 0.19 -2.40 9.86
C ALA A 24 0.79 -2.67 8.48
N VAL A 25 -0.03 -2.73 7.44
CA VAL A 25 0.43 -2.95 6.07
C VAL A 25 1.25 -1.75 5.56
N ASN A 26 0.87 -0.52 5.92
CA ASN A 26 1.69 0.67 5.65
C ASN A 26 3.10 0.59 6.28
N LEU A 27 3.24 0.04 7.49
CA LEU A 27 4.56 -0.17 8.11
C LEU A 27 5.37 -1.22 7.37
N LEU A 28 4.75 -2.35 6.98
CA LEU A 28 5.39 -3.38 6.16
C LEU A 28 5.95 -2.80 4.86
N ILE A 29 5.16 -2.00 4.14
CA ILE A 29 5.62 -1.34 2.90
C ILE A 29 6.79 -0.40 3.17
N LYS A 30 6.75 0.35 4.28
CA LYS A 30 7.88 1.22 4.65
C LYS A 30 9.16 0.43 4.85
N ASP A 31 9.09 -0.76 5.45
CA ASP A 31 10.26 -1.60 5.67
C ASP A 31 10.75 -2.24 4.36
N VAL A 32 9.84 -2.68 3.48
CA VAL A 32 10.19 -3.11 2.11
C VAL A 32 10.92 -1.99 1.35
N CYS A 33 10.44 -0.76 1.44
CA CYS A 33 11.08 0.40 0.79
C CYS A 33 12.48 0.73 1.34
N LYS A 34 12.89 0.19 2.50
CA LYS A 34 14.23 0.38 3.08
C LYS A 34 15.25 -0.66 2.62
N LEU A 35 14.82 -1.73 1.94
CA LEU A 35 15.74 -2.69 1.35
C LEU A 35 16.62 -1.96 0.32
N GLU A 36 17.95 -2.15 0.37
CA GLU A 36 18.90 -1.33 -0.39
C GLU A 36 18.57 -1.22 -1.89
N VAL A 37 18.23 -2.36 -2.51
CA VAL A 37 17.84 -2.45 -3.93
C VAL A 37 16.64 -1.54 -4.25
N PHE A 38 15.68 -1.42 -3.34
CA PHE A 38 14.48 -0.61 -3.51
C PHE A 38 14.65 0.83 -3.04
N ALA A 39 15.45 1.07 -1.99
CA ALA A 39 15.73 2.39 -1.47
C ALA A 39 16.39 3.27 -2.54
N ASN A 40 17.41 2.75 -3.23
CA ASN A 40 18.09 3.46 -4.32
C ASN A 40 17.15 3.75 -5.50
N ALA A 41 16.39 2.74 -5.96
CA ALA A 41 15.45 2.90 -7.06
C ALA A 41 14.36 3.95 -6.74
N LEU A 42 13.82 3.92 -5.52
CA LEU A 42 12.82 4.87 -5.06
C LEU A 42 13.38 6.29 -4.95
N GLU A 43 14.62 6.45 -4.47
CA GLU A 43 15.29 7.75 -4.42
C GLU A 43 15.47 8.35 -5.82
N ARG A 44 15.99 7.56 -6.76
CA ARG A 44 16.13 8.00 -8.17
C ARG A 44 14.78 8.34 -8.81
N ALA A 45 13.71 7.59 -8.51
CA ALA A 45 12.36 7.92 -8.98
C ALA A 45 11.83 9.25 -8.39
N ARG A 46 12.18 9.58 -7.14
CA ARG A 46 11.86 10.88 -6.53
C ARG A 46 12.65 12.01 -7.20
N ASP A 47 13.91 11.79 -7.51
CA ASP A 47 14.74 12.76 -8.22
C ASP A 47 14.20 13.03 -9.63
N VAL A 48 13.84 11.98 -10.37
CA VAL A 48 13.19 12.11 -11.69
C VAL A 48 11.90 12.91 -11.58
N THR A 49 11.06 12.59 -10.60
CA THR A 49 9.77 13.24 -10.40
C THR A 49 9.92 14.72 -10.03
N SER A 50 10.74 15.02 -9.02
CA SER A 50 10.98 16.39 -8.56
C SER A 50 11.66 17.23 -9.65
N PHE A 51 12.60 16.65 -10.40
CA PHE A 51 13.29 17.37 -11.47
C PHE A 51 12.31 17.97 -12.49
N VAL A 52 11.30 17.21 -12.90
CA VAL A 52 10.25 17.67 -13.80
C VAL A 52 9.29 18.63 -13.07
N LYS A 53 8.74 18.22 -11.93
CA LYS A 53 7.65 18.95 -11.25
C LYS A 53 8.06 20.29 -10.66
N ASP A 54 9.32 20.42 -10.24
CA ASP A 54 9.84 21.66 -9.66
C ASP A 54 10.05 22.77 -10.72
N ARG A 55 9.89 22.43 -12.01
CA ARG A 55 10.13 23.35 -13.13
C ARG A 55 8.89 23.42 -14.01
N ASN A 56 8.11 24.49 -13.86
CA ASN A 56 6.88 24.73 -14.63
C ASN A 56 7.05 24.56 -16.15
N ALA A 57 8.19 24.96 -16.72
CA ALA A 57 8.49 24.79 -18.13
C ALA A 57 8.59 23.30 -18.54
N LEU A 58 9.20 22.46 -17.69
CA LEU A 58 9.29 21.02 -17.91
C LEU A 58 7.95 20.33 -17.69
N THR A 59 7.19 20.70 -16.65
CA THR A 59 5.85 20.17 -16.43
C THR A 59 4.94 20.43 -17.64
N LYS A 60 4.91 21.67 -18.15
CA LYS A 60 4.12 22.01 -19.35
C LYS A 60 4.61 21.26 -20.59
N ARG A 61 5.93 21.10 -20.76
CA ARG A 61 6.48 20.34 -21.91
C ARG A 61 6.13 18.86 -21.80
N PHE A 62 6.20 18.30 -20.60
CA PHE A 62 5.81 16.92 -20.30
C PHE A 62 4.34 16.67 -20.64
N GLU A 63 3.43 17.56 -20.21
CA GLU A 63 2.00 17.47 -20.52
C GLU A 63 1.73 17.50 -22.04
N ARG A 64 2.41 18.39 -22.78
CA ARG A 64 2.31 18.44 -24.25
C ARG A 64 2.80 17.16 -24.92
N ILE A 65 3.89 16.58 -24.43
CA ILE A 65 4.38 15.30 -24.94
C ILE A 65 3.36 14.19 -24.68
N GLN A 66 2.71 14.18 -23.50
CA GLN A 66 1.63 13.23 -23.22
C GLN A 66 0.44 13.41 -24.18
N GLU A 67 0.10 14.65 -24.55
CA GLU A 67 -0.97 14.92 -25.51
C GLU A 67 -0.64 14.40 -26.90
N THR A 68 0.58 14.64 -27.39
CA THR A 68 1.04 14.12 -28.68
C THR A 68 1.03 12.59 -28.68
N LEU A 69 1.65 11.95 -27.68
CA LEU A 69 1.70 10.49 -27.63
C LEU A 69 0.34 9.83 -27.45
N LEU A 70 -0.60 10.50 -26.79
CA LEU A 70 -1.97 10.00 -26.69
C LEU A 70 -2.68 10.09 -28.04
N ALA A 71 -2.51 11.20 -28.77
CA ALA A 71 -3.09 11.37 -30.10
C ALA A 71 -2.53 10.35 -31.11
N ASP A 72 -1.23 10.02 -30.98
CA ASP A 72 -0.54 9.02 -31.81
C ASP A 72 -0.86 7.57 -31.40
N GLY A 73 -1.59 7.34 -30.29
CA GLY A 73 -1.91 6.01 -29.76
C GLY A 73 -0.73 5.30 -29.08
N GLU A 74 0.39 5.99 -28.86
CA GLU A 74 1.62 5.48 -28.25
C GLU A 74 1.50 5.26 -26.73
N ILE A 75 0.56 5.97 -26.09
CA ILE A 75 0.16 5.79 -24.68
C ILE A 75 -1.37 5.70 -24.56
N SER A 76 -1.86 4.97 -23.55
CA SER A 76 -3.29 4.74 -23.33
C SER A 76 -3.98 5.82 -22.48
N SER A 77 -3.22 6.56 -21.65
CA SER A 77 -3.78 7.60 -20.79
C SER A 77 -2.72 8.61 -20.35
N LYS A 78 -3.14 9.85 -20.06
CA LYS A 78 -2.26 10.87 -19.46
C LYS A 78 -2.18 10.66 -17.96
N ARG A 79 -1.00 10.37 -17.44
CA ARG A 79 -0.77 10.09 -16.03
C ARG A 79 0.27 11.06 -15.49
N ALA A 80 -0.13 12.00 -14.63
CA ALA A 80 0.79 12.97 -14.07
C ALA A 80 1.79 12.30 -13.10
N LEU A 81 3.01 12.86 -13.00
CA LEU A 81 4.00 12.39 -12.02
C LEU A 81 3.52 12.65 -10.58
N SER A 82 3.73 11.67 -9.70
CA SER A 82 3.26 11.73 -8.31
C SER A 82 4.42 11.96 -7.35
N SER A 83 4.37 13.05 -6.59
CA SER A 83 5.38 13.34 -5.57
C SER A 83 5.19 12.44 -4.37
N VAL A 84 6.29 11.94 -3.80
CA VAL A 84 6.25 11.12 -2.60
C VAL A 84 6.05 11.98 -1.35
N VAL A 85 5.13 11.57 -0.50
CA VAL A 85 4.90 12.12 0.83
C VAL A 85 5.30 11.04 1.84
N ALA A 86 6.37 11.27 2.60
CA ALA A 86 6.98 10.27 3.49
C ALA A 86 6.01 9.66 4.54
N THR A 87 4.93 10.37 4.87
CA THR A 87 3.91 9.92 5.82
C THR A 87 2.82 9.05 5.18
N ARG A 88 2.73 8.99 3.84
CA ARG A 88 1.67 8.27 3.10
C ARG A 88 2.26 7.29 2.11
N TRP A 89 2.26 6.00 2.45
CA TRP A 89 2.86 4.95 1.62
C TRP A 89 2.32 4.89 0.18
N TYR A 90 1.02 5.18 -0.05
CA TYR A 90 0.42 5.12 -1.39
C TYR A 90 1.13 6.06 -2.39
N THR A 91 1.72 7.14 -1.87
CA THR A 91 2.50 8.08 -2.68
C THR A 91 3.85 7.50 -3.13
N HIS A 92 4.43 6.56 -2.38
CA HIS A 92 5.64 5.85 -2.80
C HIS A 92 5.35 4.95 -4.00
N TYR A 93 4.32 4.11 -3.88
CA TYR A 93 3.86 3.26 -4.98
C TYR A 93 3.45 4.10 -6.20
N ASN A 94 2.64 5.15 -5.99
CA ASN A 94 2.24 6.03 -7.09
C ASN A 94 3.44 6.68 -7.77
N CYS A 95 4.46 7.15 -7.03
CA CYS A 95 5.66 7.72 -7.65
C CYS A 95 6.30 6.71 -8.61
N ILE A 96 6.55 5.48 -8.15
CA ILE A 96 7.14 4.40 -8.95
C ILE A 96 6.27 4.11 -10.18
N ALA A 97 4.98 3.86 -9.97
CA ALA A 97 4.04 3.52 -11.05
C ALA A 97 3.92 4.66 -12.08
N ARG A 98 3.86 5.93 -11.63
CA ARG A 98 3.80 7.09 -12.53
C ARG A 98 5.09 7.28 -13.32
N VAL A 99 6.26 7.02 -12.73
CA VAL A 99 7.54 7.09 -13.45
C VAL A 99 7.60 6.00 -14.53
N LEU A 100 7.18 4.78 -14.21
CA LEU A 100 7.10 3.66 -15.16
C LEU A 100 6.13 3.94 -16.32
N GLU A 101 4.90 4.37 -16.02
CA GLU A 101 3.88 4.70 -17.02
C GLU A 101 4.32 5.82 -17.97
N ASN A 102 5.22 6.71 -17.51
CA ASN A 102 5.72 7.84 -18.29
C ASN A 102 7.12 7.62 -18.87
N ARG A 103 7.63 6.38 -18.92
CA ARG A 103 8.96 6.08 -19.46
C ARG A 103 9.19 6.69 -20.85
N LYS A 104 8.25 6.52 -21.79
CA LYS A 104 8.33 7.10 -23.15
C LYS A 104 8.34 8.64 -23.11
N VAL A 105 7.46 9.23 -22.30
CA VAL A 105 7.32 10.69 -22.15
C VAL A 105 8.61 11.30 -21.60
N LEU A 106 9.21 10.67 -20.58
CA LEU A 106 10.45 11.10 -19.95
C LEU A 106 11.64 11.01 -20.92
N ALA A 107 11.72 9.93 -21.70
CA ALA A 107 12.73 9.78 -22.75
C ALA A 107 12.59 10.86 -23.83
N GLN A 108 11.37 11.15 -24.29
CA GLN A 108 11.14 12.22 -25.26
C GLN A 108 11.44 13.61 -24.67
N LEU A 109 11.09 13.86 -23.41
CA LEU A 109 11.37 15.12 -22.73
C LEU A 109 12.87 15.44 -22.73
N ALA A 110 13.72 14.44 -22.47
CA ALA A 110 15.17 14.58 -22.45
C ALA A 110 15.79 14.96 -23.81
N ASN A 111 15.10 14.64 -24.91
CA ASN A 111 15.53 14.93 -26.28
C ASN A 111 14.95 16.26 -26.83
N THR A 112 14.29 17.07 -26.00
CA THR A 112 13.73 18.35 -26.44
C THR A 112 14.76 19.46 -26.39
N ALA A 113 14.71 20.40 -27.34
CA ALA A 113 15.54 21.61 -27.32
C ALA A 113 15.42 22.36 -25.98
N LEU A 114 14.20 22.47 -25.45
CA LEU A 114 13.94 23.06 -24.14
C LEU A 114 14.76 22.40 -23.03
N PHE A 115 14.86 21.06 -23.03
CA PHE A 115 15.64 20.33 -22.03
C PHE A 115 17.14 20.57 -22.20
N HIS A 116 17.65 20.56 -23.44
CA HIS A 116 19.05 20.84 -23.72
C HIS A 116 19.45 22.26 -23.28
N ASP A 117 18.61 23.25 -23.59
CA ASP A 117 18.85 24.68 -23.34
C ASP A 117 18.51 25.13 -21.90
N LEU A 118 18.12 24.22 -21.02
CA LEU A 118 17.86 24.52 -19.61
C LEU A 118 19.08 25.22 -18.99
N LYS A 119 18.93 26.52 -18.70
CA LYS A 119 19.88 27.27 -17.88
C LYS A 119 19.82 26.73 -16.46
N VAL A 120 20.89 26.07 -16.04
CA VAL A 120 20.98 25.42 -14.73
C VAL A 120 22.05 26.06 -13.87
N THR A 121 21.69 26.34 -12.61
CA THR A 121 22.68 26.62 -11.56
C THR A 121 23.58 25.39 -11.35
N PRO A 122 24.77 25.52 -10.73
CA PRO A 122 25.66 24.39 -10.48
C PRO A 122 24.96 23.18 -9.82
N GLY A 123 24.14 23.43 -8.78
CA GLY A 123 23.35 22.37 -8.13
C GLY A 123 22.25 21.78 -9.04
N SER A 124 21.64 22.58 -9.92
CA SER A 124 20.66 22.06 -10.90
C SER A 124 21.32 21.26 -12.03
N ARG A 125 22.60 21.49 -12.32
CA ARG A 125 23.36 20.71 -13.31
C ARG A 125 23.53 19.26 -12.86
N VAL A 126 23.86 19.06 -11.57
CA VAL A 126 23.95 17.72 -10.97
C VAL A 126 22.60 17.02 -11.07
N LYS A 127 21.51 17.68 -10.66
CA LYS A 127 20.14 17.10 -10.77
C LYS A 127 19.74 16.75 -12.20
N LYS A 128 20.15 17.57 -13.19
CA LYS A 128 19.92 17.27 -14.61
C LYS A 128 20.71 16.03 -15.06
N ALA A 129 21.96 15.89 -14.62
CA ALA A 129 22.77 14.70 -14.92
C ALA A 129 22.18 13.43 -14.28
N VAL A 130 21.77 13.50 -13.01
CA VAL A 130 21.08 12.40 -12.30
C VAL A 130 19.78 12.01 -13.00
N PHE A 131 19.00 13.00 -13.47
CA PHE A 131 17.80 12.72 -14.25
C PHE A 131 18.11 11.95 -15.54
N VAL A 132 19.11 12.41 -16.31
CA VAL A 132 19.50 11.76 -17.58
C VAL A 132 20.02 10.35 -17.32
N ASP A 133 20.90 10.18 -16.32
CA ASP A 133 21.41 8.87 -15.90
C ASP A 133 20.27 7.90 -15.54
N ALA A 134 19.31 8.35 -14.75
CA ALA A 134 18.17 7.52 -14.37
C ALA A 134 17.35 7.04 -15.57
N ILE A 135 17.03 7.93 -16.52
CA ILE A 135 16.18 7.55 -17.65
C ILE A 135 16.88 6.65 -18.68
N THR A 136 18.21 6.70 -18.77
CA THR A 136 19.00 5.86 -19.70
C THR A 136 19.44 4.53 -19.09
N ASP A 137 19.46 4.41 -17.77
CA ASP A 137 19.85 3.19 -17.06
C ASP A 137 18.78 2.10 -17.14
N ALA A 138 19.11 0.97 -17.79
CA ALA A 138 18.22 -0.18 -17.89
C ALA A 138 17.96 -0.86 -16.53
N THR A 139 18.95 -0.84 -15.63
CA THR A 139 18.87 -1.43 -14.29
C THR A 139 17.88 -0.66 -13.43
N PHE A 140 17.87 0.68 -13.53
CA PHE A 140 16.86 1.54 -12.89
C PHE A 140 15.44 1.10 -13.23
N TRP A 141 15.14 0.95 -14.53
CA TRP A 141 13.81 0.56 -15.00
C TRP A 141 13.42 -0.84 -14.53
N SER A 142 14.35 -1.81 -14.60
CA SER A 142 14.13 -3.18 -14.11
C SER A 142 13.83 -3.22 -12.60
N ASN A 143 14.57 -2.44 -11.81
CA ASN A 143 14.37 -2.35 -10.37
C ASN A 143 13.04 -1.69 -10.02
N LEU A 144 12.64 -0.63 -10.74
CA LEU A 144 11.32 -0.01 -10.55
C LEU A 144 10.18 -0.97 -10.89
N GLN A 145 10.29 -1.74 -11.98
CA GLN A 145 9.29 -2.75 -12.34
C GLN A 145 9.19 -3.84 -11.27
N SER A 146 10.33 -4.34 -10.78
CA SER A 146 10.37 -5.34 -9.71
C SER A 146 9.74 -4.81 -8.41
N MET A 147 10.00 -3.54 -8.08
CA MET A 147 9.43 -2.88 -6.92
C MET A 147 7.92 -2.65 -7.08
N GLU A 148 7.45 -2.22 -8.24
CA GLU A 148 6.02 -2.08 -8.55
C GLU A 148 5.29 -3.42 -8.38
N ALA A 149 5.83 -4.49 -8.98
CA ALA A 149 5.26 -5.82 -8.91
C ALA A 149 5.19 -6.36 -7.47
N THR A 150 6.20 -6.07 -6.66
CA THR A 150 6.26 -6.45 -5.23
C THR A 150 5.23 -5.68 -4.40
N LEU A 151 5.08 -4.39 -4.66
CA LEU A 151 4.19 -3.52 -3.88
C LEU A 151 2.72 -3.64 -4.29
N ARG A 152 2.43 -3.98 -5.55
CA ARG A 152 1.08 -4.00 -6.12
C ARG A 152 0.06 -4.86 -5.34
N PRO A 153 0.35 -6.10 -4.92
CA PRO A 153 -0.60 -6.90 -4.12
C PRO A 153 -0.94 -6.19 -2.81
N THR A 154 0.07 -5.64 -2.16
CA THR A 154 -0.06 -4.90 -0.91
C THR A 154 -0.90 -3.63 -1.10
N CYS A 155 -0.77 -2.96 -2.24
CA CYS A 155 -1.62 -1.82 -2.60
C CYS A 155 -3.08 -2.22 -2.77
N SER A 156 -3.33 -3.34 -3.44
CA SER A 156 -4.68 -3.88 -3.63
C SER A 156 -5.33 -4.25 -2.29
N ILE A 157 -4.56 -4.88 -1.39
CA ILE A 157 -5.03 -5.26 -0.05
C ILE A 157 -5.41 -4.02 0.76
N ILE A 158 -4.56 -2.98 0.78
CA ILE A 158 -4.89 -1.76 1.51
C ILE A 158 -6.09 -1.04 0.89
N GLY A 159 -6.19 -0.98 -0.44
CA GLY A 159 -7.36 -0.42 -1.11
C GLY A 159 -8.66 -1.13 -0.72
N LYS A 160 -8.62 -2.45 -0.49
CA LYS A 160 -9.75 -3.19 0.06
C LYS A 160 -10.00 -2.85 1.54
N PHE A 161 -8.95 -2.66 2.34
CA PHE A 161 -9.12 -2.28 3.75
C PHE A 161 -9.68 -0.86 3.94
N GLU A 162 -9.35 0.05 3.02
CA GLU A 162 -9.80 1.44 3.02
C GLU A 162 -11.15 1.62 2.31
N GLY A 163 -11.64 0.61 1.59
CA GLY A 163 -12.92 0.66 0.91
C GLY A 163 -14.12 0.52 1.85
N ASP A 164 -15.24 1.15 1.48
CA ASP A 164 -16.48 1.12 2.27
C ASP A 164 -17.09 -0.29 2.40
N THR A 165 -16.66 -1.23 1.55
CA THR A 165 -17.09 -2.64 1.56
C THR A 165 -16.20 -3.52 2.43
N CYS A 166 -15.25 -2.95 3.17
CA CYS A 166 -14.34 -3.69 4.03
C CYS A 166 -15.07 -4.31 5.23
N SER A 167 -15.45 -5.59 5.10
CA SER A 167 -16.04 -6.39 6.19
C SER A 167 -15.02 -6.81 7.26
N ALA A 168 -13.82 -6.20 7.33
CA ALA A 168 -12.82 -6.60 8.32
C ALA A 168 -13.30 -6.28 9.75
N SER A 169 -13.94 -5.12 9.94
CA SER A 169 -14.60 -4.78 11.20
C SER A 169 -15.78 -5.71 11.46
N GLU A 170 -16.64 -5.96 10.46
CA GLU A 170 -17.80 -6.85 10.58
C GLU A 170 -17.39 -8.29 10.95
N ARG A 171 -16.35 -8.83 10.32
CA ARG A 171 -15.80 -10.15 10.66
C ARG A 171 -15.23 -10.18 12.07
N VAL A 172 -14.43 -9.19 12.45
CA VAL A 172 -13.93 -9.07 13.83
C VAL A 172 -15.09 -9.02 14.82
N TRP A 173 -16.09 -8.17 14.57
CA TRP A 173 -17.25 -8.01 15.45
C TRP A 173 -18.14 -9.25 15.49
N SER A 174 -18.30 -9.98 14.39
CA SER A 174 -19.03 -11.26 14.38
C SER A 174 -18.36 -12.32 15.26
N ILE A 175 -17.03 -12.37 15.28
CA ILE A 175 -16.28 -13.27 16.17
C ILE A 175 -16.41 -12.80 17.62
N TYR A 176 -16.38 -11.49 17.87
CA TYR A 176 -16.68 -10.96 19.20
C TYR A 176 -18.09 -11.35 19.65
N ASP A 177 -19.12 -11.23 18.80
CA ASP A 177 -20.50 -11.59 19.12
C ASP A 177 -20.65 -13.11 19.37
N PHE A 178 -19.98 -13.94 18.56
CA PHE A 178 -19.91 -15.39 18.76
C PHE A 178 -19.24 -15.79 20.08
N ILE A 179 -18.16 -15.11 20.48
CA ILE A 179 -17.46 -15.39 21.74
C ILE A 179 -18.26 -14.84 22.93
N LEU A 180 -18.78 -13.62 22.79
CA LEU A 180 -19.59 -12.90 23.79
C LEU A 180 -21.08 -13.20 23.63
N THR A 181 -21.45 -14.47 23.57
CA THR A 181 -22.88 -14.82 23.70
C THR A 181 -23.41 -14.45 25.09
N LYS A 182 -24.74 -14.25 25.20
CA LYS A 182 -25.40 -13.97 26.51
C LYS A 182 -25.07 -15.01 27.60
N ARG A 183 -24.64 -16.22 27.24
CA ARG A 183 -24.20 -17.29 28.17
C ARG A 183 -22.69 -17.25 28.53
N ARG A 184 -21.83 -16.56 27.77
CA ARG A 184 -20.35 -16.49 27.97
C ARG A 184 -19.84 -15.11 28.42
N ASN A 185 -20.69 -14.32 29.08
CA ASN A 185 -20.39 -12.92 29.45
C ASN A 185 -19.44 -12.73 30.66
N ARG A 186 -18.71 -13.76 31.08
CA ARG A 186 -17.76 -13.72 32.23
C ARG A 186 -16.30 -13.61 31.81
N LEU A 187 -16.02 -13.51 30.52
CA LEU A 187 -14.66 -13.39 30.02
C LEU A 187 -14.16 -11.95 30.17
N SER A 188 -12.92 -11.78 30.64
CA SER A 188 -12.29 -10.46 30.66
C SER A 188 -12.02 -9.98 29.23
N PRO A 189 -12.07 -8.65 28.96
CA PRO A 189 -11.82 -8.11 27.62
C PRO A 189 -10.50 -8.59 26.99
N ALA A 190 -9.47 -8.79 27.81
CA ALA A 190 -8.18 -9.33 27.38
C ALA A 190 -8.26 -10.79 26.91
N LYS A 191 -9.01 -11.65 27.61
CA LYS A 191 -9.21 -13.05 27.21
C LYS A 191 -10.04 -13.15 25.94
N VAL A 192 -11.10 -12.34 25.82
CA VAL A 192 -11.95 -12.29 24.62
C VAL A 192 -11.14 -11.88 23.40
N THR A 193 -10.36 -10.80 23.50
CA THR A 193 -9.50 -10.34 22.40
C THR A 193 -8.47 -11.39 21.99
N LYS A 194 -7.88 -12.10 22.95
CA LYS A 194 -6.94 -13.19 22.66
C LYS A 194 -7.61 -14.37 21.96
N LEU A 195 -8.84 -14.70 22.34
CA LEU A 195 -9.65 -15.71 21.64
C LEU A 195 -9.98 -15.25 20.22
N VAL A 196 -10.44 -14.02 20.02
CA VAL A 196 -10.71 -13.47 18.67
C VAL A 196 -9.47 -13.60 17.79
N GLN A 197 -8.28 -13.25 18.29
CA GLN A 197 -7.02 -13.42 17.57
C GLN A 197 -6.73 -14.88 17.21
N LEU A 198 -6.95 -15.82 18.13
CA LEU A 198 -6.80 -17.25 17.87
C LEU A 198 -7.77 -17.73 16.78
N TYR A 199 -9.04 -17.31 16.84
CA TYR A 199 -10.05 -17.65 15.84
C TYR A 199 -9.70 -17.08 14.46
N MET A 200 -9.30 -15.81 14.38
CA MET A 200 -8.88 -15.19 13.13
C MET A 200 -7.64 -15.87 12.53
N ASN A 201 -6.68 -16.28 13.36
CA ASN A 201 -5.47 -16.95 12.90
C ASN A 201 -5.71 -18.42 12.52
N ALA A 202 -6.63 -19.10 13.21
CA ALA A 202 -7.01 -20.47 12.86
C ALA A 202 -7.74 -20.52 11.51
N ASP A 203 -8.57 -19.53 11.21
CA ASP A 203 -9.31 -19.45 9.95
C ASP A 203 -8.38 -19.23 8.74
N LEU A 204 -7.29 -18.47 8.90
CA LEU A 204 -6.21 -18.35 7.90
C LEU A 204 -5.55 -19.70 7.55
N SER A 205 -5.61 -20.68 8.46
CA SER A 205 -4.98 -21.99 8.29
C SER A 205 -5.94 -23.09 7.83
N ARG A 206 -7.26 -22.93 8.03
CA ARG A 206 -8.25 -24.01 7.86
C ARG A 206 -9.48 -23.67 7.03
N GLY A 207 -9.77 -22.39 6.74
CA GLY A 207 -10.83 -21.96 5.79
C GLY A 207 -12.28 -22.35 6.09
N SER A 208 -12.54 -23.13 7.14
CA SER A 208 -13.85 -23.73 7.46
C SER A 208 -14.58 -23.03 8.61
N LEU A 209 -13.89 -22.23 9.42
CA LEU A 209 -14.46 -21.75 10.69
C LEU A 209 -15.41 -20.56 10.50
N VAL A 210 -15.12 -19.67 9.53
CA VAL A 210 -16.04 -18.58 9.17
C VAL A 210 -17.35 -19.11 8.57
N SER A 211 -17.32 -20.22 7.83
CA SER A 211 -18.52 -20.90 7.31
C SER A 211 -19.45 -21.34 8.46
N VAL A 212 -18.87 -21.98 9.48
CA VAL A 212 -19.61 -22.39 10.69
C VAL A 212 -20.12 -21.18 11.48
N MET A 213 -19.32 -20.13 11.64
CA MET A 213 -19.70 -18.91 12.36
C MET A 213 -20.79 -18.09 11.65
N MET A 214 -20.83 -18.11 10.32
CA MET A 214 -21.87 -17.46 9.52
C MET A 214 -23.14 -18.32 9.39
N GLY A 215 -23.19 -19.48 10.05
CA GLY A 215 -24.32 -20.41 10.03
C GLY A 215 -24.52 -21.11 8.68
N GLN A 216 -23.47 -21.16 7.84
CA GLN A 216 -23.50 -21.81 6.53
C GLN A 216 -23.20 -23.31 6.64
N GLU A 217 -22.51 -23.73 7.69
CA GLU A 217 -22.29 -25.13 8.06
C GLU A 217 -22.66 -25.35 9.54
N SER A 218 -23.27 -26.50 9.86
CA SER A 218 -23.56 -26.88 11.24
C SER A 218 -22.28 -27.35 11.96
N ASP A 219 -22.06 -26.88 13.18
CA ASP A 219 -21.01 -27.35 14.10
C ASP A 219 -21.27 -28.82 14.48
N ALA A 220 -20.88 -29.74 13.59
CA ALA A 220 -20.88 -31.16 13.87
C ALA A 220 -19.69 -31.45 14.79
N GLY A 221 -19.88 -31.25 16.09
CA GLY A 221 -18.94 -31.72 17.08
C GLY A 221 -18.78 -33.23 16.92
N GLU A 222 -17.55 -33.68 16.64
CA GLU A 222 -17.18 -35.09 16.79
C GLU A 222 -17.51 -35.50 18.23
N SER A 223 -18.50 -36.37 18.36
CA SER A 223 -18.77 -37.07 19.60
C SER A 223 -17.61 -38.01 19.88
N ASP A 224 -16.86 -37.75 20.95
CA ASP A 224 -15.95 -38.73 21.54
C ASP A 224 -16.79 -39.91 22.08
N ASP A 225 -17.09 -40.87 21.21
CA ASP A 225 -17.60 -42.18 21.61
C ASP A 225 -16.39 -43.08 21.87
N GLU A 226 -15.77 -42.90 23.05
CA GLU A 226 -14.84 -43.87 23.60
C GLU A 226 -15.64 -45.12 23.99
N THR A 227 -15.63 -46.07 23.06
CA THR A 227 -16.05 -47.45 23.25
C THR A 227 -15.26 -48.08 24.40
N LYS A 228 -15.92 -48.24 25.55
CA LYS A 228 -15.52 -49.24 26.55
C LYS A 228 -15.92 -50.62 26.04
N THR A 229 -14.93 -51.41 25.64
CA THR A 229 -14.94 -52.88 25.70
C THR A 229 -13.57 -53.36 26.14
#